data_AF-A0A1A2GLS1-F1
#
_entry.id   AF-A0A1A2GLS1-F1
#
_cell.length_a   1.000
_cell.length_b   1.000
_cell.length_c   1.000
_cell.angle_alpha   90.00
_cell.angle_beta   90.00
_cell.angle_gamma   90.00
#
_symmetry.space_group_name_H-M   'P 1'
#
loop_
_entity.id
_entity.type
_entity.pdbx_description
1 polymer ?
#
loop_
_entity_poly.entity_id
_entity_poly.type
_entity_poly.pdbx_seq_one_letter_code
_entity_poly.pdbx_strand_id
1 'polypeptide(L)'
;MRNRPMLVGAVGLALALIGLAALWLPIGLDQHDAYGFPIQCGNGFSSNPTVGQAAGAGVAHQCESALLTRRAWAIPLAATGWLLITVFLISWARAAPPAKTDLLS
;
A
#
# COMPACT_ATOMS: atom_id res chain seq x y z
N MET A 1 -18.14 18.00 19.25
CA MET A 1 -17.40 16.94 18.52
C MET A 1 -17.95 16.81 17.09
N ARG A 2 -17.57 17.69 16.14
CA ARG A 2 -18.12 17.76 14.75
C ARG A 2 -17.19 17.14 13.69
N ASN A 3 -15.99 16.71 14.11
CA ASN A 3 -14.83 16.42 13.28
C ASN A 3 -14.48 14.92 13.20
N ARG A 4 -15.21 14.05 13.91
CA ARG A 4 -15.00 12.59 13.91
C ARG A 4 -15.01 11.96 12.50
N PRO A 5 -15.96 12.27 11.59
CA PRO A 5 -15.95 11.66 10.26
C PRO A 5 -14.76 12.13 9.43
N MET A 6 -14.40 13.42 9.48
CA MET A 6 -13.19 13.94 8.83
C MET A 6 -11.91 13.25 9.32
N LEU A 7 -11.84 12.96 10.62
CA LEU A 7 -10.68 12.27 11.21
C LEU A 7 -10.56 10.83 10.71
N VAL A 8 -11.69 10.11 10.55
CA VAL A 8 -11.72 8.76 9.96
C VAL A 8 -11.25 8.79 8.50
N GLY A 9 -11.72 9.75 7.71
CA GLY A 9 -11.28 9.94 6.33
C GLY A 9 -9.78 10.23 6.23
N ALA A 10 -9.26 11.15 7.07
CA ALA A 10 -7.85 11.52 7.08
C ALA A 10 -6.94 10.36 7.49
N VAL A 11 -7.32 9.60 8.53
CA VAL A 11 -6.59 8.40 8.98
C VAL A 11 -6.63 7.32 7.90
N GLY A 12 -7.78 7.09 7.27
CA GLY A 12 -7.91 6.15 6.15
C GLY A 12 -7.02 6.51 4.97
N LEU A 13 -6.97 7.79 4.58
CA LEU A 13 -6.09 8.29 3.53
C LEU A 13 -4.61 8.11 3.87
N ALA A 14 -4.21 8.46 5.09
CA ALA A 14 -2.83 8.29 5.54
C ALA A 14 -2.40 6.81 5.50
N LEU A 15 -3.24 5.91 6.02
CA LEU A 15 -2.99 4.45 5.99
C LEU A 15 -2.87 3.93 4.56
N ALA A 16 -3.76 4.35 3.65
CA ALA A 16 -3.73 3.95 2.26
C ALA A 16 -2.44 4.42 1.56
N LEU A 17 -2.05 5.68 1.75
CA LEU A 17 -0.82 6.25 1.18
C LEU A 17 0.44 5.56 1.72
N ILE A 18 0.49 5.30 3.02
CA ILE A 18 1.62 4.59 3.66
C ILE A 18 1.75 3.17 3.11
N GLY A 19 0.63 2.44 3.02
CA GLY A 19 0.61 1.09 2.43
C GLY A 19 1.09 1.11 0.97
N LEU A 20 0.52 1.99 0.15
CA LEU A 20 0.90 2.12 -1.27
C LEU A 20 2.38 2.49 -1.43
N ALA A 21 2.88 3.46 -0.68
CA ALA A 21 4.29 3.85 -0.71
C ALA A 21 5.19 2.67 -0.33
N ALA A 22 4.83 1.90 0.70
CA ALA A 22 5.60 0.73 1.12
C ALA A 22 5.64 -0.40 0.07
N LEU A 23 4.57 -0.55 -0.73
CA LEU A 23 4.56 -1.47 -1.89
C LEU A 23 5.32 -0.89 -3.10
N TRP A 24 5.35 0.43 -3.28
CA TRP A 24 6.02 1.06 -4.43
C TRP A 24 7.53 1.21 -4.25
N LEU A 25 7.99 1.42 -3.02
CA LEU A 25 9.40 1.58 -2.69
C LEU A 25 10.16 0.25 -2.89
N PRO A 26 11.27 0.26 -3.64
CA PRO A 26 12.06 -0.95 -3.86
C PRO A 26 12.60 -1.50 -2.53
N ILE A 27 12.75 -2.83 -2.48
CA ILE A 27 13.42 -3.53 -1.38
C ILE A 27 14.83 -3.85 -1.86
N GLY A 28 15.81 -3.13 -1.33
CA GLY A 28 17.21 -3.53 -1.42
C GLY A 28 17.54 -4.55 -0.34
N LEU A 29 18.32 -5.56 -0.68
CA LEU A 29 18.98 -6.40 0.33
C LEU A 29 20.29 -5.73 0.75
N ASP A 30 20.78 -6.06 1.95
CA ASP A 30 22.12 -5.70 2.43
C ASP A 30 23.25 -6.41 1.63
N GLN A 31 22.87 -7.25 0.68
CA GLN A 31 23.79 -7.91 -0.24
C GLN A 31 24.12 -6.95 -1.38
N HIS A 32 25.41 -6.69 -1.55
CA HIS A 32 25.92 -5.78 -2.57
C HIS A 32 26.32 -6.59 -3.82
N ASP A 33 26.08 -6.01 -4.99
CA ASP A 33 26.53 -6.57 -6.27
C ASP A 33 28.07 -6.48 -6.41
N ALA A 34 28.60 -6.97 -7.54
CA ALA A 34 30.02 -6.92 -7.84
C ALA A 34 30.60 -5.48 -7.89
N TYR A 35 29.73 -4.46 -7.93
CA TYR A 35 30.07 -3.04 -8.00
C TYR A 35 29.82 -2.31 -6.67
N GLY A 36 29.37 -3.00 -5.62
CA GLY A 36 29.12 -2.41 -4.31
C GLY A 36 27.78 -1.67 -4.20
N PHE A 37 26.82 -1.92 -5.10
CA PHE A 37 25.45 -1.40 -4.99
C PHE A 37 24.51 -2.47 -4.43
N PRO A 38 23.51 -2.11 -3.61
CA PRO A 38 22.55 -3.08 -3.09
C PRO A 38 21.76 -3.74 -4.23
N ILE A 39 21.70 -5.07 -4.21
CA ILE A 39 20.93 -5.84 -5.19
C ILE A 39 19.44 -5.48 -5.02
N GLN A 40 18.85 -4.86 -6.05
CA GLN A 40 17.43 -4.50 -6.07
C GLN A 40 16.61 -5.68 -6.60
N CYS A 41 15.89 -6.37 -5.72
CA CYS A 41 15.04 -7.50 -6.08
C CYS A 41 13.69 -7.08 -6.71
N GLY A 42 13.40 -5.77 -6.73
CA GLY A 42 12.16 -5.18 -7.24
C GLY A 42 11.40 -4.41 -6.16
N ASN A 43 10.09 -4.25 -6.37
CA ASN A 43 9.17 -3.58 -5.45
C ASN A 43 8.06 -4.55 -4.99
N GLY A 44 7.19 -4.09 -4.08
CA GLY A 44 6.10 -4.90 -3.54
C GLY A 44 5.09 -5.39 -4.58
N PHE A 45 5.04 -4.82 -5.79
CA PHE A 45 4.13 -5.21 -6.88
C PHE A 45 4.80 -6.15 -7.91
N SER A 46 6.03 -5.88 -8.30
CA SER A 46 6.81 -6.65 -9.27
C SER A 46 8.12 -7.10 -8.65
N SER A 47 8.29 -8.42 -8.50
CA SER A 47 9.59 -9.03 -8.27
C SER A 47 10.31 -9.17 -9.61
N ASN A 48 11.61 -8.88 -9.65
CA ASN A 48 12.45 -9.26 -10.79
C ASN A 48 13.34 -10.44 -10.38
N PRO A 49 12.86 -11.69 -10.52
CA PRO A 49 13.58 -12.87 -10.06
C PRO A 49 14.88 -13.08 -10.82
N THR A 50 15.03 -12.51 -12.02
CA THR A 50 16.22 -12.70 -12.86
C THR A 50 17.50 -12.19 -12.20
N VAL A 51 17.42 -11.11 -11.43
CA VAL A 51 18.57 -10.51 -10.74
C VAL A 51 19.00 -11.37 -9.54
N GLY A 52 18.03 -11.87 -8.76
CA GLY A 52 18.29 -12.77 -7.64
C GLY A 52 18.76 -14.17 -8.09
N GLN A 53 18.22 -14.68 -9.20
CA GLN A 53 18.64 -15.95 -9.79
C GLN A 53 20.06 -15.88 -10.36
N ALA A 54 20.43 -14.75 -10.99
CA ALA A 54 21.79 -14.51 -11.46
C ALA A 54 22.81 -14.40 -10.31
N ALA A 55 22.38 -13.90 -9.14
CA ALA A 55 23.21 -13.81 -7.93
C ALA A 55 23.30 -15.12 -7.12
N GLY A 56 22.48 -16.13 -7.44
CA GLY A 56 22.48 -17.47 -6.83
C GLY A 56 21.23 -17.79 -6.01
N ALA A 57 20.90 -19.09 -5.90
CA ALA A 57 19.66 -19.58 -5.31
C ALA A 57 19.39 -19.11 -3.87
N GLY A 58 20.45 -18.92 -3.06
CA GLY A 58 20.33 -18.38 -1.70
C GLY A 58 19.88 -16.91 -1.66
N VAL A 59 20.34 -16.09 -2.61
CA VAL A 59 19.99 -14.66 -2.72
C VAL A 59 18.56 -14.51 -3.22
N ALA A 60 18.15 -15.33 -4.19
CA ALA A 60 16.76 -15.38 -4.65
C ALA A 60 15.77 -15.68 -3.50
N HIS A 61 16.10 -16.62 -2.61
CA HIS A 61 15.24 -16.97 -1.49
C HIS A 61 15.14 -15.84 -0.44
N GLN A 62 16.23 -15.08 -0.23
CA GLN A 62 16.21 -13.90 0.64
C GLN A 62 15.35 -12.77 0.05
N CYS A 63 15.46 -12.51 -1.26
CA CYS A 63 14.59 -11.56 -1.96
C CYS A 63 13.10 -11.89 -1.73
N GLU A 64 12.71 -13.16 -1.96
CA GLU A 64 11.34 -13.61 -1.79
C GLU A 64 10.83 -13.37 -0.35
N SER A 65 11.64 -13.72 0.65
CA SER A 65 11.29 -13.55 2.07
C SER A 65 11.13 -12.08 2.48
N ALA A 66 11.97 -11.18 1.96
CA ALA A 66 11.91 -9.76 2.23
C ALA A 66 10.67 -9.11 1.58
N LEU A 67 10.35 -9.52 0.35
CA LEU A 67 9.14 -9.14 -0.37
C LEU A 67 7.88 -9.59 0.37
N LEU A 68 7.83 -10.85 0.80
CA LEU A 68 6.72 -11.41 1.58
C LEU A 68 6.51 -10.65 2.88
N THR A 69 7.58 -10.30 3.58
CA THR A 69 7.51 -9.53 4.82
C THR A 69 6.90 -8.15 4.59
N ARG A 70 7.29 -7.42 3.54
CA ARG A 70 6.67 -6.12 3.21
C ARG A 70 5.20 -6.26 2.83
N ARG A 71 4.86 -7.26 2.03
CA ARG A 71 3.47 -7.54 1.65
C ARG A 71 2.60 -7.87 2.87
N ALA A 72 3.15 -8.59 3.85
CA ALA A 72 2.42 -9.02 5.04
C ALA A 72 1.85 -7.86 5.88
N TRP A 73 2.49 -6.68 5.89
CA TRP A 73 1.99 -5.51 6.62
C TRP A 73 1.49 -4.38 5.71
N ALA A 74 2.06 -4.21 4.52
CA ALA A 74 1.68 -3.13 3.63
C ALA A 74 0.31 -3.39 2.94
N ILE A 75 0.00 -4.64 2.58
CA ILE A 75 -1.31 -5.02 2.03
C ILE A 75 -2.44 -4.78 3.04
N PRO A 76 -2.37 -5.26 4.30
CA PRO A 76 -3.45 -5.02 5.24
C PRO A 76 -3.61 -3.54 5.60
N LEU A 77 -2.52 -2.75 5.69
CA LEU A 77 -2.63 -1.30 5.87
C LEU A 77 -3.33 -0.62 4.69
N ALA A 78 -2.94 -0.96 3.46
CA ALA A 78 -3.57 -0.42 2.26
C ALA A 78 -5.06 -0.79 2.19
N ALA A 79 -5.40 -2.06 2.46
CA ALA A 79 -6.77 -2.55 2.48
C ALA A 79 -7.60 -1.86 3.57
N THR A 80 -7.05 -1.69 4.78
CA THR A 80 -7.72 -1.01 5.89
C THR A 80 -7.94 0.47 5.57
N GLY A 81 -6.93 1.15 5.01
CA GLY A 81 -7.07 2.53 4.57
C GLY A 81 -8.17 2.70 3.52
N TRP A 82 -8.21 1.80 2.54
CA TRP A 82 -9.26 1.79 1.50
C TRP A 82 -10.67 1.56 2.08
N LEU A 83 -10.81 0.63 3.03
CA LEU A 83 -12.08 0.39 3.72
C LEU A 83 -12.54 1.61 4.51
N LEU A 84 -11.64 2.27 5.24
CA LEU A 84 -11.96 3.49 6.00
C LEU A 84 -12.40 4.64 5.09
N ILE A 85 -11.73 4.83 3.94
CA ILE A 85 -12.13 5.81 2.93
C ILE A 85 -13.53 5.50 2.41
N THR A 86 -13.81 4.23 2.08
CA THR A 86 -15.11 3.80 1.57
C THR A 86 -16.22 4.04 2.58
N VAL A 87 -16.01 3.66 3.85
CA VAL A 87 -16.97 3.91 4.94
C VAL A 87 -17.19 5.41 5.15
N PHE A 88 -16.13 6.21 5.10
CA PHE A 88 -16.24 7.67 5.19
C PHE A 88 -17.08 8.24 4.04
N LEU A 89 -16.79 7.86 2.78
CA LEU A 89 -17.54 8.32 1.60
C LEU A 89 -19.02 7.95 1.69
N ILE A 90 -19.34 6.72 2.10
CA ILE A 90 -20.71 6.26 2.28
C ILE A 90 -21.40 7.06 3.40
N SER A 91 -20.73 7.27 4.54
CA SER A 91 -21.29 8.03 5.66
C SER A 91 -21.56 9.49 5.28
N TRP A 92 -20.68 10.08 4.48
CA TRP A 92 -20.81 11.44 3.97
C TRP A 92 -21.95 11.54 2.96
N ALA A 93 -22.05 10.60 2.01
CA ALA A 93 -23.12 10.57 1.02
C ALA A 93 -24.51 10.42 1.68
N ARG A 94 -24.64 9.60 2.73
CA ARG A 94 -25.88 9.47 3.51
C ARG A 94 -26.22 10.72 4.32
N ALA A 95 -25.22 11.53 4.68
CA ALA A 95 -25.41 12.77 5.40
C ALA A 95 -25.73 13.96 4.47
N ALA A 96 -25.47 13.82 3.16
CA ALA A 96 -25.91 14.81 2.17
C ALA A 96 -27.44 14.74 2.06
N PRO A 97 -28.17 15.86 2.25
CA PRO A 97 -29.61 15.88 2.03
C PRO A 97 -29.92 15.47 0.59
N PRO A 98 -31.06 14.77 0.33
CA PRO A 98 -31.43 14.36 -1.01
C PRO A 98 -31.38 15.58 -1.92
N ALA A 99 -30.63 15.45 -3.03
CA ALA A 99 -30.61 16.46 -4.06
C ALA A 99 -32.08 16.75 -4.44
N LYS A 100 -32.35 18.03 -4.67
CA LYS A 100 -33.64 18.69 -4.91
C LYS A 100 -34.40 18.18 -6.16
N THR A 101 -34.19 16.94 -6.57
CA THR A 101 -34.79 16.27 -7.73
C THR A 101 -36.23 15.81 -7.50
N ASP A 102 -36.72 15.78 -6.25
CA ASP A 102 -38.13 15.44 -5.94
C ASP A 102 -39.07 16.66 -5.88
N LEU A 103 -38.58 17.89 -6.10
CA LEU A 103 -39.39 19.11 -6.04
C LEU A 103 -39.92 19.58 -7.41
N LEU A 104 -39.69 18.81 -8.48
CA LEU A 104 -40.06 19.16 -9.85
C LEU A 104 -40.83 18.05 -10.59
N SER A 105 -41.35 17.03 -9.88
CA SER A 105 -42.19 15.99 -10.49
C SER A 105 -43.57 15.89 -9.86
#